data_AF-A0A0F9PTD0-F1
#
_entry.id   AF-A0A0F9PTD0-F1
#
_cell.length_a   1.000
_cell.length_b   1.000
_cell.length_c   1.000
_cell.angle_alpha   90.00
_cell.angle_beta   90.00
_cell.angle_gamma   90.00
#
_symmetry.space_group_name_H-M   'P 1'
#
loop_
_entity.id
_entity.type
_entity.pdbx_description
1 polymer ?
#
loop_
_entity_poly.entity_id
_entity_poly.type
_entity_poly.pdbx_seq_one_letter_code
_entity_poly.pdbx_strand_id
1 'polypeptide(L)'
;MKKMKPAIEHHNRVNRHHPEYFMLEDRYTLNLVSALGCMNLIDLIEMLCDWKAATLRHGDGDIYKSLEINAKRFGYSGELKSILKNTVDWIEGIETYNKADES
;
A
#
# COMPACT_ATOMS: atom_id res chain seq x y z
N MET A 1 1.26 18.45 8.14
CA MET A 1 2.08 17.21 8.13
C MET A 1 2.99 17.03 9.36
N LYS A 2 3.72 18.05 9.88
CA LYS A 2 4.69 17.85 10.99
C LYS A 2 4.14 17.20 12.27
N LYS A 3 2.90 17.49 12.67
CA LYS A 3 2.26 16.89 13.87
C LYS A 3 1.82 15.43 13.70
N MET A 4 1.59 14.98 12.47
CA MET A 4 1.10 13.62 12.17
C MET A 4 2.24 12.63 11.91
N LYS A 5 3.46 13.15 11.69
CA LYS A 5 4.65 12.37 11.37
C LYS A 5 4.94 11.26 12.40
N PRO A 6 4.90 11.49 13.73
CA PRO A 6 5.15 10.41 14.69
C PRO A 6 4.14 9.26 14.61
N ALA A 7 2.87 9.57 14.33
CA ALA A 7 1.83 8.55 14.18
C ALA A 7 2.01 7.75 12.89
N ILE A 8 2.38 8.40 11.79
CA ILE A 8 2.67 7.75 10.50
C ILE A 8 3.90 6.85 10.63
N GLU A 9 4.98 7.34 11.23
CA GLU A 9 6.20 6.55 11.44
C GLU A 9 5.92 5.33 12.33
N HIS A 10 5.12 5.51 13.38
CA HIS A 10 4.68 4.38 14.19
C HIS A 10 3.85 3.38 13.38
N HIS A 11 2.85 3.85 12.63
CA HIS A 11 1.98 3.04 11.77
C HIS A 11 2.79 2.19 10.78
N ASN A 12 3.72 2.81 10.04
CA ASN A 12 4.57 2.10 9.07
C ASN A 12 5.49 1.08 9.74
N ARG A 13 5.94 1.34 10.97
CA ARG A 13 6.90 0.50 11.70
C ARG A 13 6.27 -0.73 12.36
N VAL A 14 5.01 -0.63 12.79
CA VAL A 14 4.37 -1.68 13.61
C VAL A 14 3.28 -2.47 12.89
N ASN A 15 2.79 -1.97 11.75
CA ASN A 15 1.75 -2.65 10.99
C ASN A 15 2.36 -3.43 9.82
N ARG A 16 2.04 -4.73 9.78
CA ARG A 16 2.63 -5.69 8.85
C ARG A 16 2.34 -5.38 7.37
N HIS A 17 1.25 -4.68 7.06
CA HIS A 17 0.95 -4.29 5.67
C HIS A 17 1.88 -3.22 5.10
N HIS A 18 2.80 -2.66 5.89
CA HIS A 18 3.84 -1.74 5.38
C HIS A 18 5.17 -2.45 5.16
N PRO A 19 5.83 -2.29 4.00
CA PRO A 19 7.16 -2.85 3.76
C PRO A 19 8.18 -2.46 4.84
N GLU A 20 8.08 -1.25 5.39
CA GLU A 20 8.93 -0.76 6.48
C GLU A 20 8.89 -1.63 7.75
N TYR A 21 7.79 -2.35 8.01
CA TYR A 21 7.70 -3.33 9.11
C TYR A 21 8.75 -4.44 8.98
N PHE A 22 9.04 -4.86 7.74
CA PHE A 22 9.98 -5.94 7.43
C PHE A 22 11.42 -5.46 7.21
N MET A 23 11.63 -4.16 7.02
CA MET A 23 12.97 -3.58 6.85
C MET A 23 13.75 -3.43 8.18
N LEU A 24 13.12 -3.69 9.33
CA LEU A 24 13.76 -3.58 10.64
C LEU A 24 14.66 -4.79 10.92
N GLU A 25 15.91 -4.61 10.48
CA GLU A 25 17.23 -5.16 10.87
C GLU A 25 17.44 -6.61 11.34
N ASP A 26 16.45 -7.37 11.82
CA ASP A 26 16.79 -8.66 12.44
C ASP A 26 15.67 -9.72 12.49
N ARG A 27 14.44 -9.41 12.08
CA ARG A 27 13.32 -10.37 12.23
C ARG A 27 13.22 -11.44 11.13
N TYR A 28 13.92 -11.24 10.03
CA TYR A 28 14.05 -12.21 8.94
C TYR A 28 15.49 -12.15 8.43
N THR A 29 16.40 -12.69 9.22
CA THR A 29 17.81 -12.92 8.89
C THR A 29 17.97 -13.59 7.53
N LEU A 30 18.22 -12.79 6.50
CA LEU A 30 19.38 -12.79 5.61
C LEU A 30 19.09 -11.73 4.55
N ASN A 31 20.12 -11.00 4.10
CA ASN A 31 20.10 -10.00 3.03
C ASN A 31 19.70 -10.56 1.63
N LEU A 32 18.78 -11.53 1.57
CA LEU A 32 18.38 -12.27 0.38
C LEU A 32 16.91 -12.04 -0.02
N VAL A 33 16.06 -11.53 0.88
CA VAL A 33 14.61 -11.34 0.59
C VAL A 33 14.25 -9.86 0.73
N SER A 34 13.62 -9.29 -0.30
CA SER A 34 13.11 -7.91 -0.26
C SER A 34 12.00 -7.78 0.79
N ALA A 35 11.76 -6.57 1.32
CA ALA A 35 10.67 -6.35 2.28
C ALA A 35 9.30 -6.83 1.76
N LEU A 36 9.07 -6.68 0.44
CA LEU A 36 7.88 -7.19 -0.24
C LEU A 36 7.85 -8.73 -0.31
N GLY A 37 9.00 -9.39 -0.42
CA GLY A 37 9.10 -10.86 -0.40
C GLY A 37 8.77 -11.46 0.96
N CYS A 38 8.74 -10.67 2.03
CA CYS A 38 8.31 -11.09 3.37
C CYS A 38 6.79 -10.96 3.58
N MET A 39 6.08 -10.30 2.65
CA MET A 39 4.64 -10.06 2.72
C MET A 39 3.86 -11.28 2.22
N ASN A 40 2.76 -11.61 2.90
CA ASN A 40 1.76 -12.51 2.37
C ASN A 40 0.72 -11.72 1.53
N LEU A 41 -0.22 -12.43 0.89
CA LEU A 41 -1.23 -11.80 0.03
C LEU A 41 -2.14 -10.83 0.79
N ILE A 42 -2.47 -11.11 2.05
CA ILE A 42 -3.31 -10.22 2.87
C ILE A 42 -2.57 -8.92 3.16
N ASP A 43 -1.27 -9.00 3.52
CA ASP A 43 -0.43 -7.82 3.73
C ASP A 43 -0.44 -6.91 2.47
N LEU A 44 -0.34 -7.49 1.27
CA LEU A 44 -0.36 -6.75 0.00
C LEU A 44 -1.72 -6.10 -0.30
N ILE A 45 -2.83 -6.81 0.00
CA ILE A 45 -4.18 -6.28 -0.19
C ILE A 45 -4.43 -5.13 0.79
N GLU A 46 -4.10 -5.30 2.07
CA GLU A 46 -4.24 -4.25 3.08
C GLU A 46 -3.38 -3.02 2.76
N MET A 47 -2.15 -3.22 2.28
CA MET A 47 -1.27 -2.15 1.79
C MET A 47 -1.94 -1.33 0.68
N LEU A 48 -2.54 -2.02 -0.30
CA LEU A 48 -3.22 -1.37 -1.40
C LEU A 48 -4.46 -0.58 -0.93
N CYS A 49 -5.23 -1.16 -0.02
CA CYS A 49 -6.38 -0.51 0.59
C CYS A 49 -5.98 0.73 1.41
N ASP A 50 -4.89 0.66 2.19
CA ASP A 50 -4.37 1.81 2.95
C ASP A 50 -3.97 2.97 2.03
N TRP A 51 -3.27 2.66 0.93
CA TRP A 51 -2.90 3.67 -0.06
C TRP A 51 -4.12 4.27 -0.77
N LYS A 52 -5.11 3.44 -1.15
CA LYS A 52 -6.36 3.96 -1.72
C LYS A 52 -7.07 4.86 -0.72
N ALA A 53 -7.21 4.43 0.54
CA ALA A 53 -7.82 5.25 1.58
C ALA A 53 -7.07 6.56 1.81
N ALA A 54 -5.73 6.57 1.72
CA ALA A 54 -4.92 7.79 1.78
C ALA A 54 -5.23 8.74 0.62
N THR A 55 -5.42 8.23 -0.61
CA THR A 55 -5.80 9.06 -1.76
C THR A 55 -7.19 9.68 -1.61
N LEU A 56 -8.14 8.99 -0.98
CA LEU A 56 -9.49 9.51 -0.74
C LEU A 56 -9.55 10.65 0.30
N ARG A 57 -8.51 10.77 1.15
CA ARG A 57 -8.44 11.82 2.18
C ARG A 57 -7.82 13.13 1.68
N HIS A 58 -7.31 13.16 0.45
CA HIS A 58 -6.65 14.32 -0.16
C HIS A 58 -7.32 14.69 -1.49
N GLY A 59 -7.57 15.98 -1.73
CA GLY A 59 -8.29 16.43 -2.93
C GLY A 59 -7.57 16.18 -4.26
N ASP A 60 -6.28 15.84 -4.21
CA ASP A 60 -5.40 15.55 -5.34
C ASP A 60 -4.75 14.15 -5.24
N GLY A 61 -5.31 13.25 -4.42
CA GLY A 61 -4.79 11.90 -4.26
C GLY A 61 -4.94 11.06 -5.53
N ASP A 62 -3.83 10.45 -5.99
CA ASP A 62 -3.80 9.57 -7.16
C ASP A 62 -3.14 8.24 -6.81
N ILE A 63 -3.92 7.16 -6.85
CA ILE A 63 -3.48 5.80 -6.52
C ILE A 63 -2.48 5.24 -7.53
N TYR A 64 -2.59 5.61 -8.82
CA TYR A 64 -1.62 5.21 -9.84
C TYR A 64 -0.26 5.86 -9.59
N LYS A 65 -0.27 7.13 -9.19
CA LYS A 65 0.96 7.83 -8.76
C LYS A 65 1.56 7.19 -7.50
N SER A 66 0.74 6.79 -6.54
CA SER A 66 1.18 6.04 -5.35
C SER A 66 1.86 4.73 -5.75
N LEU A 67 1.29 3.96 -6.68
CA LEU A 67 1.91 2.73 -7.20
C LEU A 67 3.28 3.00 -7.84
N GLU A 68 3.42 4.05 -8.66
CA GLU A 68 4.71 4.38 -9.29
C GLU A 68 5.78 4.83 -8.28
N ILE A 69 5.40 5.66 -7.32
CA ILE A 69 6.33 6.15 -6.28
C ILE A 69 6.77 4.97 -5.40
N ASN A 70 5.82 4.14 -4.95
CA ASN A 70 6.12 3.01 -4.08
C ASN A 70 6.85 1.89 -4.82
N ALA A 71 6.61 1.72 -6.14
CA ALA A 71 7.39 0.80 -6.98
C ALA A 71 8.87 1.15 -6.97
N LYS A 72 9.20 2.43 -7.12
CA LYS A 72 10.58 2.92 -7.05
C LYS A 72 11.15 2.82 -5.64
N ARG A 73 10.34 3.09 -4.62
CA ARG A 73 10.76 3.07 -3.21
C ARG A 73 11.07 1.68 -2.69
N PHE A 74 10.27 0.67 -3.08
CA PHE A 74 10.36 -0.68 -2.53
C PHE A 74 10.84 -1.75 -3.54
N GLY A 75 11.03 -1.37 -4.81
CA GLY A 75 11.62 -2.24 -5.83
C GLY A 75 10.69 -3.36 -6.30
N TYR A 76 9.52 -3.02 -6.85
CA TYR A 76 8.57 -4.02 -7.37
C TYR A 76 9.20 -4.87 -8.47
N SER A 77 8.85 -6.16 -8.51
CA SER A 77 8.94 -6.89 -9.77
C SER A 77 7.92 -6.33 -10.78
N GLY A 78 8.21 -6.50 -12.07
CA GLY A 78 7.26 -6.11 -13.12
C GLY A 78 5.89 -6.79 -12.94
N GLU A 79 5.90 -8.07 -12.58
CA GLU A 79 4.69 -8.86 -12.33
C GLU A 79 3.88 -8.33 -11.15
N LEU A 80 4.52 -8.05 -10.00
CA LEU A 80 3.83 -7.50 -8.83
C LEU A 80 3.23 -6.14 -9.15
N LYS A 81 3.95 -5.29 -9.89
CA LYS A 81 3.44 -4.00 -10.34
C LYS A 81 2.19 -4.16 -11.20
N SER A 82 2.20 -5.08 -12.16
CA SER A 82 1.05 -5.37 -13.02
C SER A 82 -0.14 -5.92 -12.23
N ILE A 83 0.09 -6.83 -11.27
CA ILE A 83 -0.97 -7.37 -10.40
C ILE A 83 -1.62 -6.23 -9.60
N LEU A 84 -0.83 -5.41 -8.90
CA LEU A 84 -1.36 -4.29 -8.13
C LEU A 84 -2.12 -3.28 -9.00
N LYS A 85 -1.60 -2.97 -10.20
CA LYS A 85 -2.29 -2.09 -11.14
C LYS A 85 -3.63 -2.69 -11.59
N ASN A 86 -3.66 -3.95 -11.98
CA ASN A 86 -4.89 -4.62 -12.40
C ASN A 86 -5.93 -4.64 -11.28
N THR A 87 -5.49 -4.85 -10.02
CA THR A 87 -6.37 -4.77 -8.85
C THR A 87 -6.92 -3.35 -8.66
N VAL A 88 -6.10 -2.31 -8.84
CA VAL A 88 -6.58 -0.91 -8.81
C VAL A 88 -7.57 -0.64 -9.93
N ASP A 89 -7.25 -1.02 -11.18
CA ASP A 89 -8.15 -0.84 -12.32
C ASP A 89 -9.52 -1.50 -12.05
N TRP A 90 -9.51 -2.70 -11.44
CA TRP A 90 -10.74 -3.37 -11.01
C TRP A 90 -11.48 -2.59 -9.93
N ILE A 91 -10.80 -2.12 -8.87
CA ILE A 91 -11.40 -1.33 -7.79
C ILE A 91 -12.03 -0.02 -8.32
N GLU A 92 -11.34 0.72 -9.19
CA GLU A 92 -11.86 1.95 -9.78
C GLU A 92 -13.00 1.69 -10.79
N GLY A 93 -13.00 0.51 -11.42
CA GLY A 93 -14.01 0.11 -12.40
C GLY A 93 -15.28 -0.50 -11.78
N ILE A 94 -15.30 -0.77 -10.48
CA ILE A 94 -16.54 -1.15 -9.79
C ILE A 94 -17.44 0.07 -9.73
N GLU A 95 -18.56 0.05 -10.46
CA GLU A 95 -19.67 0.94 -10.18
C GLU A 95 -20.08 0.73 -8.72
N THR A 96 -19.80 1.72 -7.88
CA THR A 96 -20.30 1.69 -6.50
C THR A 96 -21.81 1.81 -6.56
N TYR A 97 -22.52 0.69 -6.41
CA TYR A 97 -23.93 0.70 -6.08
C TYR A 97 -24.06 1.30 -4.68
N ASN A 98 -24.14 2.62 -4.59
CA ASN A 98 -24.33 3.33 -3.34
C ASN A 98 -25.81 3.23 -2.97
N LYS A 99 -26.16 2.24 -2.14
CA LYS A 99 -27.46 2.21 -1.45
C LYS A 99 -27.70 3.44 -0.55
N ALA A 100 -26.70 4.30 -0.38
CA ALA A 100 -26.84 5.58 0.29
C ALA A 100 -27.69 6.59 -0.50
N ASP A 101 -27.88 6.38 -1.82
CA ASP A 101 -28.75 7.21 -2.65
C ASP A 101 -30.22 6.73 -2.64
N GLU A 102 -30.52 5.63 -1.92
CA GLU A 102 -31.87 5.06 -1.77
C GLU A 102 -32.58 5.43 -0.45
N SER A 103 -32.00 6.32 0.37
CA SER A 103 -32.56 6.74 1.68
C SER A 103 -32.85 8.24 1.78
#